data_AF-A0A922SJE4-F1
#
_entry.id   AF-A0A922SJE4-F1
#
_cell.length_a   1.000
_cell.length_b   1.000
_cell.length_c   1.000
_cell.angle_alpha   90.00
_cell.angle_beta   90.00
_cell.angle_gamma   90.00
#
_symmetry.space_group_name_H-M   'P 1'
#
loop_
_entity.id
_entity.type
_entity.pdbx_description
1 polymer ?
#
loop_
_entity_poly.entity_id
_entity_poly.type
_entity_poly.pdbx_seq_one_letter_code
_entity_poly.pdbx_strand_id
1 'polypeptide(L)'
;MIISTNYFTPSTGAVLFVDAAEGIMLNTERLLRHAVQERVPLTLCINKIDRLILELKLPPADAYYKLRHIIDELNSMLETHQPQDNPDEPPIVFSPLLGNVCFASSLYDVCFSVESFAAMYAAAHPCSGLRAADMAAWLWGDVYFNAKNRRFTKKQPHASAQRSFVEFILEPLYKIFAQVVGDVDDTLPAVLSELGIKLTKQEAKLNVRPLLRLVCSRFFGDFW
;
A
#
# COMPACT_ATOMS: atom_id res chain seq x y z
N MET A 1 12.15 6.12 -11.65
CA MET A 1 13.39 5.80 -12.38
C MET A 1 14.57 6.26 -11.55
N ILE A 2 15.14 5.36 -10.73
CA ILE A 2 16.60 5.22 -10.52
C ILE A 2 16.79 3.72 -10.29
N ILE A 3 17.18 3.02 -11.36
CA ILE A 3 18.01 1.82 -11.25
C ILE A 3 19.37 2.34 -11.69
N SER A 4 20.27 2.58 -10.75
CA SER A 4 21.65 2.94 -11.10
C SER A 4 22.36 1.65 -11.49
N THR A 5 22.56 1.48 -12.79
CA THR A 5 23.15 0.31 -13.45
C THR A 5 24.65 0.11 -13.22
N ASN A 6 25.28 0.77 -12.24
CA ASN A 6 26.76 0.79 -12.16
C ASN A 6 27.40 0.13 -10.94
N TYR A 7 26.67 -0.38 -9.94
CA TYR A 7 27.31 -1.09 -8.84
C TYR A 7 26.42 -2.23 -8.32
N PHE A 8 26.35 -3.32 -9.08
CA PHE A 8 25.85 -4.58 -8.55
C PHE A 8 26.95 -5.24 -7.71
N THR A 9 26.98 -4.91 -6.42
CA THR A 9 27.58 -5.79 -5.42
C THR A 9 26.50 -6.74 -4.86
N PRO A 10 26.79 -8.04 -4.66
CA PRO A 10 25.82 -9.05 -4.22
C PRO A 10 25.20 -8.83 -2.82
N SER A 11 25.46 -7.69 -2.17
CA SER A 11 24.91 -7.27 -0.89
C SER A 11 23.75 -6.26 -0.98
N THR A 12 23.36 -5.83 -2.19
CA THR A 12 22.35 -4.78 -2.41
C THR A 12 21.13 -5.36 -3.12
N GLY A 13 20.01 -5.52 -2.41
CA GLY A 13 18.72 -5.90 -3.00
C GLY A 13 18.18 -4.81 -3.94
N ALA A 14 17.19 -5.16 -4.77
CA ALA A 14 16.55 -4.26 -5.71
C ALA A 14 15.07 -4.03 -5.37
N VAL A 15 14.60 -2.79 -5.59
CA VAL A 15 13.19 -2.40 -5.43
C VAL A 15 12.58 -2.23 -6.81
N LEU A 16 11.57 -3.04 -7.13
CA LEU A 16 10.82 -2.96 -8.36
C LEU A 16 9.67 -1.97 -8.20
N PHE A 17 9.68 -0.89 -8.97
CA PHE A 17 8.58 0.09 -8.97
C PHE A 17 7.58 -0.22 -10.08
N VAL A 18 6.31 -0.35 -9.72
CA VAL A 18 5.20 -0.57 -10.66
C VAL A 18 4.15 0.52 -10.48
N ASP A 19 3.65 1.08 -11.57
CA ASP A 19 2.58 2.08 -11.55
C ASP A 19 1.23 1.37 -11.32
N ALA A 20 0.47 1.82 -10.33
CA ALA A 20 -0.80 1.22 -9.97
C ALA A 20 -1.87 1.32 -11.09
N ALA A 21 -1.84 2.40 -11.88
CA ALA A 21 -2.79 2.63 -12.98
C ALA A 21 -2.37 1.89 -14.25
N GLU A 22 -1.10 2.00 -14.64
CA GLU A 22 -0.57 1.36 -15.86
C GLU A 22 -0.35 -0.14 -15.70
N GLY A 23 0.00 -0.61 -14.50
CA GLY A 23 0.31 -2.01 -14.21
C GLY A 23 1.71 -2.40 -14.69
N ILE A 24 1.89 -3.67 -15.04
CA ILE A 24 3.18 -4.22 -15.47
C ILE A 24 3.44 -3.80 -16.93
N MET A 25 4.60 -3.20 -17.16
CA MET A 25 5.07 -2.83 -18.48
C MET A 25 6.20 -3.75 -18.94
N LEU A 26 6.51 -3.77 -20.24
CA LEU A 26 7.60 -4.55 -20.83
C LEU A 26 8.96 -4.31 -20.15
N ASN A 27 9.21 -3.08 -19.70
CA ASN A 27 10.45 -2.78 -18.99
C ASN A 27 10.50 -3.43 -17.59
N THR A 28 9.38 -3.44 -16.87
CA THR A 28 9.23 -4.12 -15.58
C THR A 28 9.54 -5.61 -15.72
N GLU A 29 9.01 -6.25 -16.77
CA GLU A 29 9.31 -7.66 -17.09
C GLU A 29 10.80 -7.90 -17.33
N ARG A 30 11.45 -7.08 -18.16
CA ARG A 30 12.87 -7.22 -18.48
C ARG A 30 13.74 -7.09 -17.23
N LEU A 31 13.41 -6.13 -16.36
CA LEU A 31 14.12 -5.90 -15.10
C LEU A 31 13.91 -7.05 -14.12
N LEU A 32 12.68 -7.56 -14.00
CA LEU A 32 12.36 -8.72 -13.20
C LEU A 32 13.19 -9.93 -13.65
N ARG A 33 13.19 -10.23 -14.96
CA ARG A 33 13.95 -11.35 -15.54
C ARG A 33 15.45 -11.23 -15.24
N HIS A 34 16.01 -10.04 -15.46
CA HIS A 34 17.43 -9.80 -15.18
C HIS A 34 17.76 -9.98 -13.68
N ALA A 35 16.92 -9.43 -12.79
CA ALA A 35 17.14 -9.54 -11.36
C ALA A 35 17.02 -10.99 -10.84
N VAL A 36 16.10 -11.79 -11.40
CA VAL A 36 15.98 -13.22 -11.09
C VAL A 36 17.20 -14.01 -11.57
N GLN A 37 17.71 -13.72 -12.78
CA GLN A 37 18.91 -14.36 -13.32
C GLN A 37 20.15 -14.08 -12.45
N GLU A 38 20.29 -12.85 -11.98
CA GLU A 38 21.37 -12.41 -11.09
C GLU A 38 21.13 -12.76 -9.60
N ARG A 39 20.05 -13.51 -9.28
CA ARG A 39 19.65 -13.91 -7.93
C ARG A 39 19.61 -12.77 -6.92
N VAL A 40 19.10 -11.62 -7.36
CA VAL A 40 19.01 -10.40 -6.55
C VAL A 40 17.79 -10.48 -5.66
N PRO A 41 17.90 -10.22 -4.34
CA PRO A 41 16.73 -10.08 -3.48
C PRO A 41 15.84 -8.94 -3.97
N LEU A 42 14.56 -9.22 -4.21
CA LEU A 42 13.60 -8.27 -4.77
C LEU A 42 12.51 -7.89 -3.76
N THR A 43 12.16 -6.61 -3.79
CA THR A 43 10.97 -6.07 -3.13
C THR A 43 10.14 -5.27 -4.14
N LEU A 44 8.82 -5.20 -3.95
CA LEU A 44 7.88 -4.55 -4.84
C LEU A 44 7.36 -3.26 -4.21
N CYS A 45 7.41 -2.16 -4.95
CA CYS A 45 6.75 -0.91 -4.62
C CYS A 45 5.69 -0.59 -5.67
N ILE A 46 4.42 -0.67 -5.30
CA ILE A 46 3.31 -0.26 -6.15
C ILE A 46 3.09 1.24 -5.93
N ASN A 47 3.59 2.06 -6.85
CA ASN A 47 3.57 3.51 -6.77
C ASN A 47 2.37 4.11 -7.52
N LYS A 48 2.09 5.39 -7.27
CA LYS A 48 1.02 6.17 -7.88
C LYS A 48 -0.37 5.63 -7.58
N ILE A 49 -0.57 5.09 -6.37
CA ILE A 49 -1.89 4.61 -5.91
C ILE A 49 -2.95 5.72 -5.93
N ASP A 50 -2.54 6.99 -5.86
CA ASP A 50 -3.40 8.16 -5.99
C ASP A 50 -4.11 8.25 -7.34
N ARG A 51 -3.51 7.72 -8.43
CA ARG A 51 -4.15 7.68 -9.75
C ARG A 51 -5.38 6.78 -9.75
N LEU A 52 -5.40 5.71 -8.94
CA LEU A 52 -6.58 4.85 -8.79
C LEU A 52 -7.77 5.64 -8.24
N ILE A 53 -7.49 6.61 -7.36
CA ILE A 53 -8.48 7.41 -6.63
C ILE A 53 -8.90 8.65 -7.45
N LEU A 54 -7.92 9.41 -7.95
CA LEU A 54 -8.14 10.73 -8.54
C LEU A 54 -8.41 10.68 -10.04
N GLU A 55 -7.72 9.81 -10.75
CA GLU A 55 -7.78 9.71 -12.22
C GLU A 55 -8.81 8.66 -12.65
N LEU A 56 -8.61 7.40 -12.23
CA LEU A 56 -9.49 6.30 -12.59
C LEU A 56 -10.80 6.28 -11.78
N LYS A 57 -10.83 6.96 -10.62
CA LYS A 57 -11.99 7.04 -9.72
C LYS A 57 -12.60 5.67 -9.41
N LEU A 58 -11.75 4.65 -9.26
CA LEU A 58 -12.19 3.30 -8.99
C LEU A 58 -12.79 3.22 -7.57
N PRO A 59 -13.89 2.50 -7.36
CA PRO A 59 -14.33 2.15 -6.01
C PRO A 59 -13.21 1.47 -5.20
N PRO A 60 -13.15 1.61 -3.86
CA PRO A 60 -12.11 1.02 -3.03
C PRO A 60 -11.95 -0.50 -3.23
N ALA A 61 -13.05 -1.22 -3.45
CA ALA A 61 -13.02 -2.65 -3.72
C ALA A 61 -12.31 -2.98 -5.04
N ASP A 62 -12.59 -2.23 -6.11
CA ASP A 62 -12.00 -2.43 -7.44
C ASP A 62 -10.53 -2.03 -7.46
N ALA A 63 -10.17 -0.97 -6.73
CA ALA A 63 -8.77 -0.59 -6.53
C ALA A 63 -7.98 -1.69 -5.83
N TYR A 64 -8.54 -2.35 -4.82
CA TYR A 64 -7.91 -3.52 -4.21
C TYR A 64 -7.72 -4.66 -5.23
N TYR A 65 -8.73 -4.97 -6.05
CA TYR A 65 -8.59 -5.99 -7.09
C TYR A 65 -7.49 -5.65 -8.10
N LYS A 66 -7.37 -4.37 -8.49
CA LYS A 66 -6.30 -3.89 -9.38
C LYS A 66 -4.91 -4.07 -8.74
N LEU A 67 -4.75 -3.70 -7.47
CA LEU A 67 -3.50 -3.89 -6.71
C LEU A 67 -3.14 -5.37 -6.57
N ARG A 68 -4.12 -6.21 -6.23
CA ARG A 68 -3.95 -7.67 -6.13
C ARG A 68 -3.55 -8.28 -7.48
N HIS A 69 -4.19 -7.85 -8.56
CA HIS A 69 -3.90 -8.33 -9.90
C HIS A 69 -2.45 -8.04 -10.32
N ILE A 70 -1.91 -6.86 -10.00
CA ILE A 70 -0.49 -6.53 -10.26
C ILE A 70 0.46 -7.50 -9.53
N ILE A 71 0.14 -7.83 -8.27
CA ILE A 71 0.96 -8.76 -7.45
C ILE A 71 0.87 -10.18 -8.02
N ASP A 72 -0.35 -10.63 -8.35
CA ASP A 72 -0.59 -11.97 -8.90
C ASP A 72 0.12 -12.13 -10.26
N GLU A 73 0.07 -11.13 -11.13
CA GLU A 73 0.74 -11.14 -12.44
C GLU A 73 2.27 -11.18 -12.30
N LEU A 74 2.86 -10.40 -11.39
CA LEU A 74 4.30 -10.48 -11.09
C LEU A 74 4.69 -11.86 -10.54
N ASN A 75 3.87 -12.47 -9.69
CA ASN A 75 4.13 -13.80 -9.15
C ASN A 75 4.09 -14.87 -10.25
N SER A 76 3.12 -14.82 -11.17
CA SER A 76 3.08 -15.73 -12.33
C SER A 76 4.32 -15.58 -13.23
N MET A 77 4.82 -14.35 -13.40
CA MET A 77 6.06 -14.11 -14.14
C MET A 77 7.28 -14.67 -13.40
N LEU A 78 7.35 -14.52 -12.08
CA LEU A 78 8.41 -15.09 -11.27
C LEU A 78 8.43 -16.62 -11.38
N GLU A 79 7.28 -17.28 -11.23
CA GLU A 79 7.15 -18.74 -11.35
C GLU A 79 7.67 -19.26 -12.72
N THR A 80 7.50 -18.48 -13.79
CA THR A 80 7.94 -18.86 -15.13
C THR A 80 9.46 -18.70 -15.33
N HIS A 81 10.09 -17.75 -14.63
CA HIS A 81 11.49 -17.36 -14.86
C HIS A 81 12.45 -17.82 -13.75
N GLN A 82 11.94 -18.37 -12.65
CA GLN A 82 12.78 -18.88 -11.58
C GLN A 82 13.56 -20.11 -12.03
N PRO A 83 14.90 -20.11 -11.90
CA PRO A 83 15.70 -21.29 -12.17
C PRO A 83 15.35 -22.40 -11.17
N GLN A 84 14.89 -23.56 -11.66
CA GLN A 84 14.58 -24.73 -10.82
C GLN A 84 15.84 -25.50 -10.38
N ASP A 85 17.01 -24.86 -10.45
CA ASP A 85 18.31 -25.52 -10.29
C ASP A 85 18.58 -26.01 -8.86
N ASN A 86 17.85 -25.48 -7.86
CA ASN A 86 18.03 -25.89 -6.47
C ASN A 86 16.69 -26.02 -5.72
N PRO A 87 16.26 -27.24 -5.32
CA PRO A 87 15.01 -27.45 -4.59
C PRO A 87 15.03 -26.88 -3.15
N ASP A 88 16.20 -26.56 -2.60
CA ASP A 88 16.34 -26.03 -1.24
C ASP A 88 16.22 -24.50 -1.15
N GLU A 89 16.24 -23.78 -2.29
CA GLU A 89 16.12 -22.32 -2.30
C GLU A 89 14.63 -21.91 -2.28
N PRO A 90 14.18 -21.08 -1.32
CA PRO A 90 12.78 -20.69 -1.25
C PRO A 90 12.39 -19.86 -2.48
N PRO A 91 11.23 -20.13 -3.10
CA PRO A 91 10.77 -19.36 -4.24
C PRO A 91 10.56 -17.90 -3.83
N ILE A 92 11.01 -16.97 -4.68
CA ILE A 92 10.70 -15.56 -4.50
C ILE A 92 9.20 -15.38 -4.78
N VAL A 93 8.45 -14.90 -3.79
CA VAL A 93 7.01 -14.63 -3.92
C VAL A 93 6.70 -13.26 -3.35
N PHE A 94 6.06 -12.40 -4.13
CA PHE A 94 5.57 -11.11 -3.67
C PHE A 94 4.26 -11.29 -2.90
N SER A 95 4.24 -10.84 -1.66
CA SER A 95 3.03 -10.80 -0.83
C SER A 95 3.15 -9.68 0.21
N PRO A 96 2.16 -8.78 0.32
CA PRO A 96 2.16 -7.73 1.34
C PRO A 96 2.23 -8.28 2.77
N LEU A 97 1.83 -9.52 2.99
CA LEU A 97 1.91 -10.21 4.28
C LEU A 97 3.35 -10.60 4.67
N LEU A 98 4.25 -10.72 3.69
CA LEU A 98 5.68 -11.02 3.91
C LEU A 98 6.51 -9.74 4.10
N GLY A 99 5.89 -8.56 4.05
CA GLY A 99 6.58 -7.27 4.14
C GLY A 99 7.40 -6.91 2.88
N ASN A 100 7.38 -7.71 1.82
CA ASN A 100 8.13 -7.45 0.59
C ASN A 100 7.36 -6.62 -0.46
N VAL A 101 6.13 -6.21 -0.15
CA VAL A 101 5.33 -5.31 -0.98
C VAL A 101 4.98 -4.06 -0.17
N CYS A 102 5.25 -2.89 -0.74
CA CYS A 102 4.78 -1.60 -0.23
C CYS A 102 3.92 -0.87 -1.25
N PHE A 103 3.02 -0.04 -0.74
CA PHE A 103 2.12 0.80 -1.52
C PHE A 103 2.53 2.25 -1.33
N ALA A 104 2.65 3.00 -2.42
CA ALA A 104 3.15 4.35 -2.39
C ALA A 104 2.42 5.30 -3.34
N SER A 105 2.43 6.58 -2.97
CA SER A 105 2.21 7.70 -3.85
C SER A 105 3.31 8.73 -3.58
N SER A 106 4.34 8.73 -4.42
CA SER A 106 5.44 9.71 -4.33
C SER A 106 4.98 11.16 -4.55
N LEU A 107 3.78 11.37 -5.10
CA LEU A 107 3.25 12.70 -5.35
C LEU A 107 2.75 13.38 -4.06
N TYR A 108 2.22 12.57 -3.16
CA TYR A 108 1.57 13.00 -1.93
C TYR A 108 2.29 12.51 -0.67
N ASP A 109 3.54 12.07 -0.79
CA ASP A 109 4.33 11.50 0.31
C ASP A 109 3.56 10.43 1.11
N VAL A 110 2.93 9.50 0.38
CA VAL A 110 2.33 8.30 0.96
C VAL A 110 3.24 7.13 0.67
N CYS A 111 3.64 6.38 1.68
CA CYS A 111 4.27 5.08 1.51
C CYS A 111 3.98 4.25 2.76
N PHE A 112 3.44 3.06 2.57
CA PHE A 112 3.17 2.14 3.67
C PHE A 112 3.27 0.69 3.21
N SER A 113 3.81 -0.14 4.10
CA SER A 113 3.58 -1.58 4.10
C SER A 113 2.39 -1.91 5.03
N VAL A 114 1.85 -3.11 4.90
CA VAL A 114 0.79 -3.60 5.80
C VAL A 114 1.25 -3.58 7.26
N GLU A 115 2.53 -3.86 7.51
CA GLU A 115 3.13 -3.82 8.85
C GLU A 115 3.22 -2.41 9.40
N SER A 116 3.71 -1.45 8.60
CA SER A 116 3.80 -0.05 9.02
C SER A 116 2.43 0.52 9.38
N PHE A 117 1.41 0.18 8.58
CA PHE A 117 0.04 0.62 8.82
C PHE A 117 -0.55 -0.03 10.07
N ALA A 118 -0.31 -1.33 10.27
CA ALA A 118 -0.71 -2.01 11.51
C ALA A 118 -0.05 -1.43 12.76
N ALA A 119 1.23 -1.03 12.67
CA ALA A 119 1.94 -0.36 13.76
C ALA A 119 1.33 1.01 14.08
N MET A 120 0.96 1.79 13.06
CA MET A 120 0.24 3.06 13.24
C MET A 120 -1.10 2.84 13.97
N TYR A 121 -1.87 1.81 13.60
CA TYR A 121 -3.15 1.51 14.25
C TYR A 121 -2.98 1.07 15.71
N ALA A 122 -1.97 0.25 15.99
CA ALA A 122 -1.64 -0.15 17.35
C ALA A 122 -1.23 1.05 18.22
N ALA A 123 -0.48 2.01 17.65
CA ALA A 123 -0.09 3.25 18.33
C ALA A 123 -1.29 4.20 18.56
N ALA A 124 -2.22 4.29 17.61
CA ALA A 124 -3.43 5.11 17.73
C ALA A 124 -4.43 4.55 18.77
N HIS A 125 -4.46 3.22 18.96
CA HIS A 125 -5.37 2.54 19.88
C HIS A 125 -4.62 1.69 20.94
N PRO A 126 -3.85 2.32 21.84
CA PRO A 126 -2.99 1.62 22.80
C PRO A 126 -3.78 0.73 23.78
N CYS A 127 -5.05 1.02 24.02
CA CYS A 127 -5.91 0.25 24.93
C CYS A 127 -6.48 -1.04 24.32
N SER A 128 -6.22 -1.34 23.05
CA SER A 128 -6.80 -2.50 22.36
C SER A 128 -6.07 -3.82 22.61
N GLY A 129 -4.85 -3.78 23.17
CA GLY A 129 -3.99 -4.97 23.35
C GLY A 129 -3.60 -5.65 22.03
N LEU A 130 -3.81 -4.97 20.89
CA LEU A 130 -3.61 -5.53 19.57
C LEU A 130 -2.11 -5.48 19.21
N ARG A 131 -1.51 -6.65 18.96
CA ARG A 131 -0.14 -6.72 18.45
C ARG A 131 -0.14 -6.33 16.98
N ALA A 132 0.75 -5.41 16.58
CA ALA A 132 0.87 -4.95 15.19
C ALA A 132 1.09 -6.11 14.21
N ALA A 133 1.92 -7.09 14.57
CA ALA A 133 2.17 -8.27 13.74
C ALA A 133 0.91 -9.12 13.51
N ASP A 134 0.09 -9.31 14.54
CA ASP A 134 -1.16 -10.06 14.39
C ASP A 134 -2.12 -9.32 13.47
N MET A 135 -2.23 -8.00 13.62
CA MET A 135 -3.09 -7.17 12.76
C MET A 135 -2.61 -7.20 11.30
N ALA A 136 -1.30 -7.06 11.06
CA ALA A 136 -0.71 -7.10 9.72
C ALA A 136 -1.08 -8.39 8.97
N ALA A 137 -1.07 -9.53 9.66
CA ALA A 137 -1.43 -10.82 9.09
C ALA A 137 -2.89 -10.91 8.60
N TRP A 138 -3.78 -10.07 9.11
CA TRP A 138 -5.21 -10.05 8.75
C TRP A 138 -5.60 -8.93 7.78
N LEU A 139 -4.69 -7.98 7.52
CA LEU A 139 -4.99 -6.81 6.71
C LEU A 139 -4.97 -7.07 5.20
N TRP A 140 -4.41 -8.19 4.73
CA TRP A 140 -4.34 -8.52 3.30
C TRP A 140 -4.98 -9.88 2.98
N GLY A 141 -5.55 -10.00 1.78
CA GLY A 141 -6.18 -11.21 1.27
C GLY A 141 -7.71 -11.24 1.47
N ASP A 142 -8.28 -12.44 1.37
CA ASP A 142 -9.72 -12.67 1.56
C ASP A 142 -10.06 -12.80 3.05
N VAL A 143 -9.73 -11.74 3.79
CA VAL A 143 -10.02 -11.56 5.21
C VAL A 143 -11.03 -10.42 5.34
N TYR A 144 -12.00 -10.60 6.24
CA TYR A 144 -13.08 -9.67 6.52
C TYR A 144 -13.10 -9.36 8.00
N PHE A 145 -13.50 -8.14 8.37
CA PHE A 145 -13.68 -7.77 9.76
C PHE A 145 -15.16 -7.80 10.14
N ASN A 146 -15.46 -8.41 11.28
CA ASN A 146 -16.82 -8.40 11.82
C ASN A 146 -16.89 -7.42 12.99
N ALA A 147 -17.48 -6.25 12.76
CA ALA A 147 -17.65 -5.20 13.77
C ALA A 147 -18.42 -5.64 15.02
N LYS A 148 -19.36 -6.60 14.89
CA LYS A 148 -20.16 -7.10 16.02
C LYS A 148 -19.31 -7.90 17.01
N ASN A 149 -18.46 -8.78 16.47
CA ASN A 149 -17.64 -9.67 17.29
C ASN A 149 -16.22 -9.15 17.48
N ARG A 150 -15.85 -8.04 16.82
CA ARG A 150 -14.51 -7.44 16.76
C ARG A 150 -13.42 -8.46 16.41
N ARG A 151 -13.71 -9.35 15.46
CA ARG A 151 -12.80 -10.41 15.02
C ARG A 151 -12.68 -10.47 13.50
N PHE A 152 -11.49 -10.84 13.04
CA PHE A 152 -11.22 -11.15 11.64
C PHE A 152 -11.71 -12.55 11.29
N THR A 153 -12.35 -12.69 10.13
CA THR A 153 -12.88 -13.95 9.62
C THR A 153 -12.53 -14.10 8.14
N LYS A 154 -12.10 -15.30 7.72
CA LYS A 154 -11.86 -15.62 6.31
C LYS A 154 -13.15 -15.89 5.52
N LYS A 155 -14.23 -16.23 6.22
CA LYS A 155 -15.55 -16.35 5.62
C LYS A 155 -16.18 -14.98 5.56
N GLN A 156 -16.73 -14.64 4.39
CA GLN A 156 -17.47 -13.41 4.20
C GLN A 156 -18.70 -13.41 5.13
N PRO A 157 -18.80 -12.48 6.11
CA PRO A 157 -19.87 -12.51 7.11
C PRO A 157 -21.22 -12.05 6.57
N HIS A 158 -21.22 -11.17 5.56
CA HIS A 158 -22.41 -10.67 4.88
C HIS A 158 -22.03 -10.27 3.44
N ALA A 159 -22.99 -10.27 2.50
CA ALA A 159 -22.69 -10.07 1.06
C ALA A 159 -22.04 -8.71 0.74
N SER A 160 -22.30 -7.68 1.55
CA SER A 160 -21.67 -6.36 1.41
C SER A 160 -20.41 -6.16 2.26
N ALA A 161 -19.92 -7.22 2.92
CA ALA A 161 -18.72 -7.13 3.75
C ALA A 161 -17.52 -6.84 2.87
N GLN A 162 -16.85 -5.73 3.16
CA GLN A 162 -15.61 -5.38 2.50
C GLN A 162 -14.44 -6.14 3.10
N ARG A 163 -13.39 -6.33 2.30
CA ARG A 163 -12.14 -6.93 2.77
C ARG A 163 -11.47 -6.01 3.77
N SER A 164 -10.69 -6.59 4.68
CA SER A 164 -9.98 -5.83 5.71
C SER A 164 -9.04 -4.77 5.12
N PHE A 165 -8.36 -5.06 4.01
CA PHE A 165 -7.56 -4.03 3.33
C PHE A 165 -8.40 -2.85 2.85
N VAL A 166 -9.60 -3.13 2.32
CA VAL A 166 -10.49 -2.10 1.79
C VAL A 166 -11.03 -1.24 2.92
N GLU A 167 -11.56 -1.86 3.97
CA GLU A 167 -12.20 -1.18 5.12
C GLU A 167 -11.19 -0.39 5.95
N PHE A 168 -10.00 -0.93 6.22
CA PHE A 168 -9.03 -0.30 7.12
C PHE A 168 -8.00 0.57 6.41
N ILE A 169 -7.65 0.31 5.15
CA ILE A 169 -6.60 1.05 4.45
C ILE A 169 -7.19 1.93 3.35
N LEU A 170 -7.87 1.34 2.37
CA LEU A 170 -8.33 2.10 1.21
C LEU A 170 -9.46 3.07 1.56
N GLU A 171 -10.44 2.69 2.36
CA GLU A 171 -11.55 3.58 2.71
C GLU A 171 -11.10 4.84 3.45
N PRO A 172 -10.26 4.79 4.51
CA PRO A 172 -9.71 6.00 5.12
C PRO A 172 -8.90 6.84 4.13
N LEU A 173 -8.08 6.20 3.29
CA LEU A 173 -7.32 6.90 2.26
C LEU A 173 -8.25 7.65 1.30
N TYR A 174 -9.26 6.97 0.76
CA TYR A 174 -10.27 7.55 -0.13
C TYR A 174 -11.05 8.68 0.52
N LYS A 175 -11.40 8.55 1.81
CA LYS A 175 -12.06 9.62 2.57
C LYS A 175 -11.16 10.86 2.65
N ILE A 176 -9.87 10.70 2.95
CA ILE A 176 -8.92 11.83 2.99
C ILE A 176 -8.85 12.51 1.62
N PHE A 177 -8.65 11.74 0.54
CA PHE A 177 -8.57 12.29 -0.81
C PHE A 177 -9.87 13.00 -1.23
N ALA A 178 -11.03 12.40 -0.96
CA ALA A 178 -12.33 12.98 -1.30
C ALA A 178 -12.62 14.28 -0.53
N GLN A 179 -12.27 14.34 0.76
CA GLN A 179 -12.49 15.53 1.58
C GLN A 179 -11.63 16.71 1.14
N VAL A 180 -10.35 16.47 0.81
CA VAL A 180 -9.45 17.55 0.39
C VAL A 180 -9.72 17.99 -1.06
N VAL A 181 -10.13 17.09 -1.96
CA VAL A 181 -10.47 17.44 -3.35
C VAL A 181 -11.86 18.07 -3.46
N GLY A 182 -12.77 17.72 -2.56
CA GLY A 182 -14.14 18.23 -2.56
C GLY A 182 -14.31 19.67 -2.10
N ASP A 183 -13.24 20.35 -1.66
CA ASP A 183 -13.25 21.74 -1.15
C ASP A 183 -14.33 21.99 -0.09
N VAL A 184 -14.63 20.98 0.74
CA VAL A 184 -15.63 21.10 1.81
C VAL A 184 -14.92 21.58 3.07
N ASP A 185 -14.67 22.89 3.13
CA ASP A 185 -13.97 23.58 4.22
C ASP A 185 -14.52 23.24 5.62
N ASP A 186 -15.80 22.84 5.72
CA ASP A 186 -16.49 22.58 6.98
C ASP A 186 -16.24 21.18 7.56
N THR A 187 -16.03 20.16 6.72
CA THR A 187 -15.89 18.75 7.18
C THR A 187 -14.44 18.31 7.31
N LEU A 188 -13.52 18.97 6.60
CA LEU A 188 -12.10 18.65 6.66
C LEU A 188 -11.52 18.77 8.10
N PRO A 189 -11.79 19.82 8.89
CA PRO A 189 -11.26 19.93 10.25
C PRO A 189 -11.73 18.80 11.18
N ALA A 190 -12.96 18.31 11.00
CA ALA A 190 -13.50 17.21 11.79
C ALA A 190 -12.76 15.90 11.49
N VAL A 191 -12.59 15.56 10.21
CA VAL A 191 -11.85 14.36 9.78
C VAL A 191 -10.38 14.43 10.23
N LEU A 192 -9.75 15.60 10.10
CA LEU A 192 -8.37 15.78 10.57
C LEU A 192 -8.27 15.61 12.10
N SER A 193 -9.27 16.08 12.85
CA SER A 193 -9.31 15.89 14.30
C SER A 193 -9.47 14.41 14.70
N GLU A 194 -10.27 13.63 13.97
CA GLU A 194 -10.41 12.18 14.16
C GLU A 194 -9.11 11.42 13.88
N LEU A 195 -8.36 11.88 12.86
CA LEU A 195 -7.06 11.32 12.49
C LEU A 195 -5.90 11.84 13.38
N GLY A 196 -6.18 12.75 14.32
CA GLY A 196 -5.18 13.35 15.20
C GLY A 196 -4.25 14.37 14.52
N ILE A 197 -4.60 14.82 13.31
CA ILE A 197 -3.80 15.75 12.51
C ILE A 197 -4.21 17.19 12.85
N LYS A 198 -3.23 18.01 13.23
CA LYS A 198 -3.44 19.45 13.50
C LYS A 198 -2.86 20.27 12.36
N LEU A 199 -3.72 21.04 11.68
CA LEU A 199 -3.31 22.02 10.68
C LEU A 199 -3.40 23.45 11.25
N THR A 200 -2.45 24.28 10.84
CA THR A 200 -2.52 25.73 11.08
C THR A 200 -3.50 26.40 10.11
N LYS A 201 -3.98 27.60 10.47
CA LYS A 201 -4.88 28.39 9.62
C LYS A 201 -4.27 28.80 8.27
N GLN A 202 -2.94 28.79 8.15
CA GLN A 202 -2.25 29.09 6.90
C GLN A 202 -2.14 27.83 6.03
N GLU A 203 -1.83 26.68 6.63
CA GLU A 203 -1.78 25.39 5.94
C GLU A 203 -3.15 24.99 5.37
N ALA A 204 -4.24 25.28 6.09
CA ALA A 204 -5.61 25.02 5.61
C ALA A 204 -5.99 25.82 4.35
N LYS A 205 -5.27 26.90 4.03
CA LYS A 205 -5.51 27.73 2.83
C LYS A 205 -4.66 27.32 1.63
N LEU A 206 -3.87 26.25 1.76
CA LEU A 206 -3.07 25.75 0.65
C LEU A 206 -3.98 25.18 -0.45
N ASN A 207 -3.50 25.21 -1.68
CA ASN A 207 -4.17 24.54 -2.80
C ASN A 207 -4.31 23.03 -2.51
N VAL A 208 -5.30 22.38 -3.13
CA VAL A 208 -5.63 20.95 -2.93
C VAL A 208 -4.40 20.02 -2.94
N ARG A 209 -3.51 20.17 -3.92
CA ARG A 209 -2.32 19.30 -4.06
C ARG A 209 -1.30 19.44 -2.93
N PRO A 210 -0.77 20.64 -2.60
CA PRO A 210 0.12 20.80 -1.46
C PRO A 210 -0.57 20.49 -0.12
N LEU A 211 -1.89 20.75 0.01
CA LEU A 211 -2.66 20.38 1.19
C LEU A 211 -2.74 18.86 1.38
N LEU A 212 -3.07 18.11 0.32
CA LEU A 212 -3.06 16.64 0.34
C LEU A 212 -1.70 16.10 0.77
N ARG A 213 -0.63 16.59 0.15
CA ARG A 213 0.73 16.17 0.48
C ARG A 213 1.06 16.41 1.96
N LEU A 214 0.68 17.57 2.49
CA LEU A 214 0.90 17.89 3.90
C LEU A 214 0.10 16.99 4.84
N VAL A 215 -1.19 16.77 4.55
CA VAL A 215 -2.05 15.91 5.36
C VAL A 215 -1.53 14.46 5.37
N CYS A 216 -1.13 13.95 4.21
CA CYS A 216 -0.56 12.62 4.07
C CYS A 216 0.78 12.48 4.80
N SER A 217 1.70 13.45 4.67
CA SER A 217 2.97 13.45 5.41
C SER A 217 2.74 13.46 6.93
N ARG A 218 1.76 14.23 7.44
CA ARG A 218 1.44 14.22 8.87
C ARG A 218 0.78 12.93 9.34
N PHE A 219 0.02 12.26 8.47
CA PHE A 219 -0.66 11.01 8.80
C PHE A 219 0.29 9.82 8.80
N PHE A 220 1.04 9.61 7.71
CA PHE A 220 1.96 8.49 7.55
C PHE A 220 3.32 8.71 8.25
N GLY A 221 3.60 9.96 8.64
CA GLY A 221 4.87 10.37 9.22
C GLY A 221 5.84 10.91 8.17
N ASP A 222 6.88 11.58 8.66
CA ASP A 222 7.94 12.13 7.82
C ASP A 222 8.92 11.00 7.43
N PHE A 223 9.28 10.97 6.15
CA PHE A 223 10.39 10.14 5.66
C PHE A 223 11.71 10.85 6.00
N TRP A 224 12.46 10.30 6.96
CA TRP A 224 13.81 10.77 7.33
C TRP A 224 14.89 9.86 6.73
#